data_AF-A0A380CUA3-F1
#
_entry.id   AF-A0A380CUA3-F1
#
_cell.length_a   1.000
_cell.length_b   1.000
_cell.length_c   1.000
_cell.angle_alpha   90.00
_cell.angle_beta   90.00
_cell.angle_gamma   90.00
#
_symmetry.space_group_name_H-M   'P 1'
#
loop_
_entity.id
_entity.type
_entity.pdbx_description
1 polymer ?
#
loop_
_entity_poly.entity_id
_entity_poly.type
_entity_poly.pdbx_seq_one_letter_code
_entity_poly.pdbx_strand_id
1 'polypeptide(L)'
;MSKSDNKIKLSEEEAVKIIVDLDQIVVSLDKIKSHFAEDSDFQKHDKTLSDYIINEKVNQTLAQIRGLISSKFSLSVGEDDMDDLERVCSTNRYWSPESKETAAPANFENWHERNLPVLSGSIVNEFDFFHQLFRKKEQSMYAFALILDNDCLTAYSAVSTTESLKKLHKNKEWDAPEWCFCVSQGAVKESVETFTRLLLDRYRRDIVPLFQQGFDYAPERQKNLQLFTDALRIAKQELVKKYGKEIEEMAFYISIPGEPIVEKNSALAINSEGNTKVKELLDSLYI
;
A
#
# COMPACT_ATOMS: atom_id res chain seq x y z
N MET A 1 -7.04 -0.99 35.01
CA MET A 1 -5.62 -1.34 35.21
C MET A 1 -5.44 -1.98 36.57
N SER A 2 -5.07 -3.27 36.62
CA SER A 2 -4.67 -3.93 37.86
C SER A 2 -3.39 -3.28 38.38
N LYS A 3 -3.34 -3.02 39.69
CA LYS A 3 -2.22 -2.42 40.40
C LYS A 3 -1.09 -3.45 40.62
N SER A 4 -0.43 -3.89 39.56
CA SER A 4 0.93 -4.44 39.66
C SER A 4 1.91 -3.44 39.06
N ASP A 5 3.13 -3.36 39.60
CA ASP A 5 4.22 -2.48 39.12
C ASP A 5 4.62 -2.81 37.67
N ASN A 6 3.76 -2.46 36.70
CA ASN A 6 3.99 -2.69 35.27
C ASN A 6 4.92 -1.62 34.74
N LYS A 7 6.20 -1.76 35.06
CA LYS A 7 7.28 -0.98 34.44
C LYS A 7 7.49 -1.49 33.03
N ILE A 8 7.33 -0.60 32.06
CA ILE A 8 7.76 -0.83 30.69
C ILE A 8 9.27 -0.58 30.62
N LYS A 9 10.00 -1.47 29.96
CA LYS A 9 11.46 -1.37 29.78
C LYS A 9 11.78 -1.27 28.29
N LEU A 10 12.60 -0.29 27.96
CA LEU A 10 13.26 -0.15 26.67
C LEU A 10 14.73 -0.51 26.84
N SER A 11 15.34 -1.10 25.82
CA SER A 11 16.80 -1.16 25.75
C SER A 11 17.37 0.24 25.51
N GLU A 12 18.67 0.41 25.76
CA GLU A 12 19.35 1.68 25.46
C GLU A 12 19.28 1.98 23.96
N GLU A 13 19.47 0.98 23.10
CA GLU A 13 19.40 1.10 21.65
C GLU A 13 18.00 1.53 21.18
N GLU A 14 16.96 0.93 21.76
CA GLU A 14 15.56 1.29 21.47
C GLU A 14 15.26 2.74 21.89
N ALA A 15 15.69 3.13 23.08
CA ALA A 15 15.49 4.48 23.60
C ALA A 15 16.25 5.52 22.76
N VAL A 16 17.51 5.25 22.41
CA VAL A 16 18.33 6.13 21.57
C VAL A 16 17.72 6.26 20.18
N LYS A 17 17.25 5.17 19.56
CA LYS A 17 16.59 5.23 18.26
C LYS A 17 15.36 6.14 18.30
N ILE A 18 14.48 5.95 19.30
CA ILE A 18 13.28 6.77 19.47
C ILE A 18 13.66 8.24 19.62
N ILE A 19 14.66 8.56 20.44
CA ILE A 19 15.10 9.94 20.68
C ILE A 19 15.66 10.56 19.40
N VAL A 20 16.50 9.86 18.66
CA VAL A 20 17.09 10.36 17.41
C VAL A 20 16.01 10.65 16.36
N ASP A 21 15.08 9.71 16.19
CA ASP A 21 13.98 9.85 15.24
C ASP A 21 13.05 11.02 15.62
N LEU A 22 12.74 11.17 16.90
CA LEU A 22 11.94 12.29 17.42
C LEU A 22 12.67 13.62 17.31
N ASP A 23 13.98 13.66 17.60
CA ASP A 23 14.79 14.88 17.52
C ASP A 23 14.81 15.43 16.08
N GLN A 24 15.06 14.57 15.08
CA GLN A 24 14.99 14.97 13.68
C GLN A 24 13.65 15.61 13.34
N ILE A 25 12.54 15.00 13.75
CA ILE A 25 11.18 15.51 13.48
C ILE A 25 10.97 16.85 14.18
N VAL A 26 11.17 16.90 15.49
CA VAL A 26 10.89 18.10 16.31
C VAL A 26 11.76 19.27 15.88
N VAL A 27 13.07 19.07 15.74
CA VAL A 27 14.02 20.13 15.38
C VAL A 27 13.75 20.64 13.97
N SER A 28 13.42 19.76 13.02
CA SER A 28 13.12 20.19 11.65
C SER A 28 11.81 20.98 11.57
N LEU A 29 10.76 20.54 12.27
CA LEU A 29 9.50 21.28 12.35
C LEU A 29 9.69 22.67 12.98
N ASP A 30 10.52 22.77 14.03
CA ASP A 30 10.85 24.05 14.67
C ASP A 30 11.66 24.98 13.73
N LYS A 31 12.61 24.42 12.98
CA LYS A 31 13.37 25.17 11.97
C LYS A 31 12.50 25.65 10.80
N ILE A 32 11.59 24.81 10.30
CA ILE A 32 10.64 25.19 9.25
C ILE A 32 9.77 26.35 9.78
N LYS A 33 9.17 26.19 10.96
CA LYS A 33 8.36 27.23 11.60
C LYS A 33 9.14 28.53 11.78
N SER A 34 10.37 28.45 12.29
CA SER A 34 11.23 29.62 12.53
C SER A 34 11.64 30.33 11.23
N HIS A 35 11.89 29.57 10.16
CA HIS A 35 12.23 30.13 8.85
C HIS A 35 11.09 30.98 8.27
N PHE A 36 9.84 30.59 8.53
CA PHE A 36 8.64 31.29 8.04
C PHE A 36 7.99 32.20 9.10
N ALA A 37 8.64 32.45 10.24
CA ALA A 37 8.03 33.18 11.37
C ALA A 37 7.62 34.62 11.04
N GLU A 38 8.30 35.28 10.11
CA GLU A 38 8.01 36.64 9.62
C GLU A 38 7.50 36.66 8.16
N ASP A 39 7.28 35.49 7.55
CA ASP A 39 6.85 35.37 6.17
C ASP A 39 5.32 35.41 6.08
N SER A 40 4.79 36.23 5.17
CA SER A 40 3.35 36.32 4.90
C SER A 40 2.85 35.26 3.90
N ASP A 41 3.74 34.52 3.25
CA ASP A 41 3.40 33.48 2.28
C ASP A 41 3.14 32.11 2.94
N PHE A 42 1.93 31.97 3.48
CA PHE A 42 1.46 30.72 4.10
C PHE A 42 1.44 29.53 3.14
N GLN A 43 1.26 29.74 1.83
CA GLN A 43 1.24 28.63 0.87
C GLN A 43 2.62 27.99 0.74
N LYS A 44 3.67 28.81 0.78
CA LYS A 44 5.04 28.33 0.75
C LYS A 44 5.42 27.61 2.05
N HIS A 45 4.97 28.10 3.20
CA HIS A 45 5.10 27.40 4.48
C HIS A 45 4.44 26.01 4.43
N ASP A 46 3.16 25.94 4.06
CA ASP A 46 2.38 24.70 4.07
C ASP A 46 2.91 23.66 3.08
N LYS A 47 3.36 24.12 1.92
CA LYS A 47 4.03 23.25 0.95
C LYS A 47 5.34 22.72 1.52
N THR A 48 6.18 23.57 2.10
CA THR A 48 7.47 23.15 2.67
C THR A 48 7.28 22.14 3.82
N LEU A 49 6.29 22.37 4.67
CA LEU A 49 5.91 21.46 5.75
C LEU A 49 5.39 20.11 5.20
N SER A 50 4.51 20.15 4.20
CA SER A 50 3.97 18.93 3.57
C SER A 50 5.06 18.13 2.86
N ASP A 51 5.91 18.80 2.09
CA ASP A 51 7.03 18.19 1.38
C ASP A 51 8.01 17.54 2.37
N TYR A 52 8.30 18.18 3.51
CA TYR A 52 9.13 17.59 4.57
C TYR A 52 8.49 16.31 5.14
N ILE A 53 7.20 16.36 5.51
CA ILE A 53 6.48 15.21 6.07
C ILE A 53 6.51 14.01 5.09
N ILE A 54 6.33 14.27 3.80
CA ILE A 54 6.29 13.25 2.74
C ILE A 54 7.70 12.73 2.43
N ASN A 55 8.65 13.60 2.11
CA ASN A 55 9.97 13.21 1.61
C ASN A 55 10.83 12.57 2.70
N GLU A 56 10.77 13.09 3.92
CA GLU A 56 11.50 12.53 5.08
C GLU A 56 10.71 11.41 5.78
N LYS A 57 9.59 10.98 5.18
CA LYS A 57 8.79 9.84 5.63
C LYS A 57 8.37 9.95 7.11
N VAL A 58 8.07 11.15 7.58
CA VAL A 58 7.76 11.45 8.99
C VAL A 58 6.65 10.57 9.54
N ASN A 59 5.59 10.32 8.76
CA ASN A 59 4.50 9.42 9.16
C ASN A 59 4.96 7.98 9.39
N GLN A 60 5.89 7.47 8.56
CA GLN A 60 6.43 6.12 8.71
C GLN A 60 7.30 6.04 9.96
N THR A 61 8.15 7.05 10.19
CA THR A 61 8.99 7.14 11.39
C THR A 61 8.16 7.18 12.67
N LEU A 62 7.10 7.99 12.72
CA LEU A 62 6.18 8.04 13.87
C LEU A 62 5.44 6.72 14.08
N ALA A 63 5.03 6.04 13.00
CA ALA A 63 4.41 4.72 13.09
C ALA A 63 5.39 3.66 13.64
N GLN A 64 6.66 3.70 13.23
CA GLN A 64 7.70 2.81 13.75
C GLN A 64 7.98 3.07 15.24
N ILE A 65 8.08 4.33 15.66
CA ILE A 65 8.22 4.71 17.08
C ILE A 65 7.02 4.18 17.87
N ARG A 66 5.80 4.42 17.38
CA ARG A 66 4.57 3.93 18.02
C ARG A 66 4.60 2.41 18.16
N GLY A 67 4.92 1.68 17.09
CA GLY A 67 5.00 0.22 17.11
C GLY A 67 6.03 -0.31 18.10
N LEU A 68 7.22 0.30 18.14
CA LEU A 68 8.27 -0.08 19.07
C LEU A 68 7.84 0.11 20.54
N ILE A 69 7.22 1.24 20.86
CA ILE A 69 6.71 1.52 22.22
C ILE A 69 5.55 0.58 22.56
N SER A 70 4.59 0.43 21.65
CA SER A 70 3.42 -0.44 21.81
C SER A 70 3.80 -1.91 22.02
N SER A 71 4.90 -2.38 21.40
CA SER A 71 5.39 -3.76 21.58
C SER A 71 5.75 -4.11 23.03
N LYS A 72 5.95 -3.10 23.89
CA LYS A 72 6.28 -3.30 25.31
C LYS A 72 5.05 -3.36 26.21
N PHE A 73 3.86 -3.13 25.65
CA PHE A 73 2.59 -3.30 26.33
C PHE A 73 2.05 -4.72 26.09
N SER A 74 1.23 -5.18 27.02
CA SER A 74 0.41 -6.37 26.76
C SER A 74 -0.74 -5.95 25.84
N LEU A 75 -0.83 -6.60 24.68
CA LEU A 75 -1.93 -6.42 23.73
C LEU A 75 -3.03 -7.46 23.95
N SER A 76 -3.22 -7.90 25.20
CA SER A 76 -4.31 -8.80 25.55
C SER A 76 -5.64 -8.07 25.40
N VAL A 77 -6.49 -8.60 24.56
CA VAL A 77 -7.82 -8.05 24.28
C VAL A 77 -8.75 -8.32 25.48
N GLY A 78 -9.43 -7.29 25.95
CA GLY A 78 -10.42 -7.37 27.03
C GLY A 78 -11.79 -7.86 26.55
N GLU A 79 -12.78 -7.88 27.45
CA GLU A 79 -14.16 -8.25 27.11
C GLU A 79 -14.84 -7.28 26.13
N ASP A 80 -14.30 -6.07 25.96
CA ASP A 80 -14.76 -5.01 25.06
C ASP A 80 -14.10 -5.04 23.67
N ASP A 81 -13.41 -6.14 23.33
CA ASP A 81 -12.68 -6.33 22.08
C ASP A 81 -11.58 -5.27 21.83
N MET A 82 -11.07 -4.64 22.91
CA MET A 82 -9.99 -3.67 22.85
C MET A 82 -8.83 -4.05 23.77
N ASP A 83 -7.60 -3.79 23.32
CA ASP A 83 -6.44 -3.78 24.19
C ASP A 83 -6.35 -2.51 25.07
N ASP A 84 -5.44 -2.50 26.04
CA ASP A 84 -5.27 -1.36 26.95
C ASP A 84 -4.84 -0.06 26.25
N LEU A 85 -4.05 -0.15 25.18
CA LEU A 85 -3.62 1.01 24.40
C LEU A 85 -4.76 1.56 23.53
N GLU A 86 -5.50 0.68 22.87
CA GLU A 86 -6.69 1.05 22.08
C GLU A 86 -7.71 1.77 22.95
N ARG A 87 -7.99 1.22 24.14
CA ARG A 87 -8.92 1.82 25.10
C ARG A 87 -8.49 3.23 25.52
N VAL A 88 -7.20 3.45 25.79
CA VAL A 88 -6.68 4.79 26.13
C VAL A 88 -6.70 5.73 24.92
N CYS A 89 -6.29 5.24 23.74
CA CYS A 89 -6.23 6.02 22.51
C CYS A 89 -7.59 6.37 21.92
N SER A 90 -8.66 5.68 22.31
CA SER A 90 -10.05 5.98 21.90
C SER A 90 -10.50 7.41 22.31
N THR A 91 -9.85 7.99 23.31
CA THR A 91 -10.15 9.34 23.81
C THR A 91 -9.45 10.45 23.02
N ASN A 92 -8.54 10.12 22.11
CA ASN A 92 -7.82 11.10 21.31
C ASN A 92 -8.76 11.78 20.31
N ARG A 93 -8.51 13.07 20.04
CA ARG A 93 -9.16 13.81 18.95
C ARG A 93 -8.36 13.58 17.67
N TYR A 94 -8.84 12.68 16.82
CA TYR A 94 -8.28 12.51 15.48
C TYR A 94 -8.84 13.58 14.54
N TRP A 95 -8.01 14.00 13.59
CA TRP A 95 -8.47 14.85 12.51
C TRP A 95 -9.54 14.10 11.70
N SER A 96 -10.62 14.78 11.37
CA SER A 96 -11.64 14.32 10.44
C SER A 96 -11.98 15.47 9.48
N PRO A 97 -12.37 15.17 8.23
CA PRO A 97 -12.79 16.21 7.30
C PRO A 97 -14.08 16.89 7.80
N GLU A 98 -14.24 18.19 7.52
CA GLU A 98 -15.51 18.89 7.75
C GLU A 98 -16.64 18.19 6.97
N SER A 99 -17.73 17.85 7.66
CA SER A 99 -18.88 17.17 7.08
C SER A 99 -19.57 18.06 6.04
N LYS A 100 -19.42 17.73 4.75
CA LYS A 100 -20.32 18.23 3.71
C LYS A 100 -21.47 17.25 3.51
N GLU A 101 -22.68 17.80 3.42
CA GLU A 101 -23.94 17.07 3.28
C GLU A 101 -23.91 16.03 2.15
N THR A 102 -24.41 14.86 2.52
CA THR A 102 -24.41 13.58 1.81
C THR A 102 -25.37 13.56 0.63
N ALA A 103 -24.89 13.05 -0.52
CA ALA A 103 -25.75 12.47 -1.54
C ALA A 103 -26.15 11.04 -1.13
N ALA A 104 -27.38 10.65 -1.46
CA ALA A 104 -27.98 9.35 -1.12
C ALA A 104 -27.12 8.14 -1.57
N PRO A 105 -27.17 7.00 -0.85
CA PRO A 105 -26.34 5.85 -1.16
C PRO A 105 -26.74 5.24 -2.51
N ALA A 106 -25.80 5.22 -3.44
CA ALA A 106 -25.90 4.42 -4.65
C ALA A 106 -25.81 2.94 -4.29
N ASN A 107 -26.63 2.12 -4.94
CA ASN A 107 -26.76 0.69 -4.69
C ASN A 107 -25.39 -0.01 -4.61
N PHE A 108 -24.97 -0.41 -3.39
CA PHE A 108 -23.65 -0.99 -3.08
C PHE A 108 -23.41 -2.34 -3.75
N GLU A 109 -24.50 -3.06 -4.05
CA GLU A 109 -24.43 -4.39 -4.62
C GLU A 109 -23.93 -4.32 -6.07
N ASN A 110 -22.86 -5.06 -6.32
CA ASN A 110 -22.25 -5.32 -7.62
C ASN A 110 -21.29 -4.24 -8.14
N TRP A 111 -20.82 -3.29 -7.31
CA TRP A 111 -19.81 -2.33 -7.78
C TRP A 111 -18.53 -3.02 -8.23
N HIS A 112 -17.99 -3.95 -7.45
CA HIS A 112 -16.78 -4.71 -7.81
C HIS A 112 -16.98 -5.51 -9.08
N GLU A 113 -18.12 -6.20 -9.22
CA GLU A 113 -18.42 -7.00 -10.42
C GLU A 113 -18.49 -6.14 -11.68
N ARG A 114 -19.16 -4.98 -11.61
CA ARG A 114 -19.27 -4.05 -12.76
C ARG A 114 -17.92 -3.45 -13.15
N ASN A 115 -17.02 -3.29 -12.20
CA ASN A 115 -15.73 -2.62 -12.39
C ASN A 115 -14.56 -3.60 -12.61
N LEU A 116 -14.77 -4.90 -12.40
CA LEU A 116 -13.78 -5.95 -12.67
C LEU A 116 -13.23 -5.91 -14.10
N PRO A 117 -14.05 -5.79 -15.17
CA PRO A 117 -13.54 -5.69 -16.54
C PRO A 117 -12.76 -4.40 -16.81
N VAL A 118 -13.10 -3.31 -16.10
CA VAL A 118 -12.43 -2.01 -16.24
C VAL A 118 -11.02 -2.10 -15.65
N LEU A 119 -10.87 -2.69 -14.46
CA LEU A 119 -9.57 -2.90 -13.84
C LEU A 119 -8.73 -3.90 -14.62
N SER A 120 -9.29 -5.03 -15.07
CA SER A 120 -8.53 -6.02 -15.84
C SER A 120 -8.00 -5.42 -17.16
N GLY A 121 -8.83 -4.65 -17.88
CA GLY A 121 -8.39 -3.92 -19.07
C GLY A 121 -7.30 -2.90 -18.77
N SER A 122 -7.39 -2.21 -17.63
CA SER A 122 -6.37 -1.24 -17.19
C SER A 122 -5.02 -1.91 -16.92
N ILE A 123 -5.03 -3.09 -16.32
CA ILE A 123 -3.82 -3.90 -16.07
C ILE A 123 -3.22 -4.38 -17.40
N VAL A 124 -4.03 -4.85 -18.35
CA VAL A 124 -3.55 -5.25 -19.69
C VAL A 124 -2.88 -4.09 -20.41
N ASN A 125 -3.47 -2.90 -20.36
CA ASN A 125 -2.92 -1.70 -20.99
C ASN A 125 -1.55 -1.31 -20.39
N GLU A 126 -1.41 -1.35 -19.06
CA GLU A 126 -0.14 -1.07 -18.40
C GLU A 126 0.91 -2.15 -18.68
N PHE A 127 0.51 -3.42 -18.64
CA PHE A 127 1.41 -4.51 -18.99
C PHE A 127 1.91 -4.38 -20.43
N ASP A 128 1.02 -4.09 -21.39
CA ASP A 128 1.38 -3.88 -22.79
C ASP A 128 2.43 -2.77 -22.94
N PHE A 129 2.26 -1.67 -22.19
CA PHE A 129 3.22 -0.58 -22.16
C PHE A 129 4.60 -1.05 -21.68
N PHE A 130 4.67 -1.74 -20.54
CA PHE A 130 5.94 -2.28 -20.03
C PHE A 130 6.56 -3.29 -20.98
N HIS A 131 5.77 -4.23 -21.49
CA HIS A 131 6.24 -5.26 -22.40
C HIS A 131 6.86 -4.66 -23.67
N GLN A 132 6.20 -3.66 -24.27
CA GLN A 132 6.77 -2.94 -25.41
C GLN A 132 8.04 -2.15 -25.04
N LEU A 133 8.05 -1.50 -23.87
CA LEU A 133 9.19 -0.72 -23.39
C LEU A 133 10.43 -1.59 -23.20
N PHE A 134 10.28 -2.74 -22.54
CA PHE A 134 11.41 -3.62 -22.23
C PHE A 134 11.83 -4.47 -23.42
N ARG A 135 10.90 -4.85 -24.30
CA ARG A 135 11.25 -5.49 -25.58
C ARG A 135 12.13 -4.58 -26.45
N LYS A 136 11.84 -3.28 -26.50
CA LYS A 136 12.69 -2.28 -27.21
C LYS A 136 14.09 -2.14 -26.59
N LYS A 137 14.22 -2.44 -25.30
CA LYS A 137 15.49 -2.44 -24.57
C LYS A 137 16.19 -3.81 -24.58
N GLU A 138 15.67 -4.78 -25.34
CA GLU A 138 16.17 -6.17 -25.36
C GLU A 138 16.21 -6.82 -23.96
N GLN A 139 15.28 -6.42 -23.08
CA GLN A 139 15.13 -6.96 -21.74
C GLN A 139 13.88 -7.83 -21.64
N SER A 140 13.98 -8.91 -20.86
CA SER A 140 12.83 -9.74 -20.47
C SER A 140 12.38 -9.41 -19.05
N MET A 141 11.07 -9.30 -18.87
CA MET A 141 10.43 -9.24 -17.55
C MET A 141 10.33 -10.66 -17.00
N TYR A 142 10.48 -10.85 -15.69
CA TYR A 142 10.22 -12.15 -15.05
C TYR A 142 9.04 -12.11 -14.09
N ALA A 143 8.61 -10.92 -13.69
CA ALA A 143 7.49 -10.72 -12.80
C ALA A 143 6.80 -9.37 -13.02
N PHE A 144 5.51 -9.35 -12.72
CA PHE A 144 4.65 -8.17 -12.71
C PHE A 144 3.86 -8.17 -11.39
N ALA A 145 3.93 -7.08 -10.63
CA ALA A 145 3.22 -6.96 -9.37
C ALA A 145 2.30 -5.74 -9.36
N LEU A 146 1.17 -5.86 -8.69
CA LEU A 146 0.40 -4.70 -8.22
C LEU A 146 0.73 -4.47 -6.76
N ILE A 147 1.25 -3.29 -6.44
CA ILE A 147 1.53 -2.89 -5.07
C ILE A 147 0.35 -2.07 -4.57
N LEU A 148 -0.28 -2.56 -3.51
CA LEU A 148 -1.45 -1.94 -2.89
C LEU A 148 -1.08 -1.28 -1.56
N ASP A 149 -1.87 -0.29 -1.14
CA ASP A 149 -1.86 0.19 0.24
C ASP A 149 -2.60 -0.77 1.19
N ASN A 150 -2.47 -0.54 2.49
CA ASN A 150 -3.06 -1.38 3.53
C ASN A 150 -4.60 -1.41 3.48
N ASP A 151 -5.23 -0.42 2.84
CA ASP A 151 -6.69 -0.32 2.70
C ASP A 151 -7.19 -0.95 1.38
N CYS A 152 -6.29 -1.40 0.51
CA CYS A 152 -6.59 -1.87 -0.85
C CYS A 152 -7.37 -0.82 -1.68
N LEU A 153 -7.07 0.46 -1.49
CA LEU A 153 -7.71 1.60 -2.16
C LEU A 153 -6.85 2.20 -3.27
N THR A 154 -5.53 2.08 -3.13
CA THR A 154 -4.58 2.54 -4.14
C THR A 154 -3.74 1.37 -4.64
N ALA A 155 -3.38 1.44 -5.91
CA ALA A 155 -2.50 0.47 -6.52
C ALA A 155 -1.58 1.14 -7.54
N TYR A 156 -0.36 0.65 -7.64
CA TYR A 156 0.52 0.92 -8.77
C TYR A 156 1.14 -0.39 -9.26
N SER A 157 1.45 -0.45 -10.55
CA SER A 157 2.15 -1.58 -11.13
C SER A 157 3.65 -1.40 -11.03
N ALA A 158 4.35 -2.49 -10.74
CA ALA A 158 5.80 -2.57 -10.87
C ALA A 158 6.21 -3.84 -11.60
N VAL A 159 7.33 -3.75 -12.31
CA VAL A 159 7.92 -4.88 -13.01
C VAL A 159 9.40 -5.00 -12.68
N SER A 160 9.89 -6.24 -12.73
CA SER A 160 11.30 -6.52 -12.61
C SER A 160 11.80 -7.25 -13.85
N THR A 161 12.98 -6.86 -14.31
CA THR A 161 13.66 -7.44 -15.47
C THR A 161 14.88 -8.24 -15.07
N THR A 162 15.29 -9.17 -15.93
CA THR A 162 16.51 -9.97 -15.75
C THR A 162 17.78 -9.11 -15.60
N GLU A 163 17.80 -7.90 -16.18
CA GLU A 163 18.90 -6.96 -16.00
C GLU A 163 18.83 -6.22 -14.66
N SER A 164 17.64 -5.76 -14.24
CA SER A 164 17.45 -5.09 -12.95
C SER A 164 17.83 -5.99 -11.77
N LEU A 165 17.57 -7.29 -11.88
CA LEU A 165 17.96 -8.30 -10.90
C LEU A 165 19.49 -8.35 -10.68
N LYS A 166 20.28 -8.16 -11.75
CA LYS A 166 21.74 -8.23 -11.68
C LYS A 166 22.38 -6.94 -11.14
N LYS A 167 21.73 -5.79 -11.33
CA LYS A 167 22.34 -4.47 -11.10
C LYS A 167 21.70 -3.67 -9.96
N LEU A 168 20.38 -3.74 -9.80
CA LEU A 168 19.59 -2.87 -8.93
C LEU A 168 18.99 -3.62 -7.74
N HIS A 169 18.44 -4.83 -7.96
CA HIS A 169 17.66 -5.57 -6.95
C HIS A 169 18.37 -6.85 -6.46
N LYS A 170 19.71 -6.85 -6.41
CA LYS A 170 20.47 -8.01 -5.93
C LYS A 170 20.10 -8.32 -4.47
N ASN A 171 19.64 -9.54 -4.18
CA ASN A 171 19.06 -9.99 -2.91
C ASN A 171 17.67 -9.39 -2.55
N LYS A 172 17.01 -8.71 -3.50
CA LYS A 172 15.67 -8.13 -3.39
C LYS A 172 14.79 -8.56 -4.57
N GLU A 173 15.04 -9.76 -5.08
CA GLU A 173 14.45 -10.28 -6.31
C GLU A 173 12.92 -10.35 -6.26
N TRP A 174 12.37 -10.52 -5.06
CA TRP A 174 10.95 -10.70 -4.80
C TRP A 174 10.37 -9.64 -3.87
N ASP A 175 11.09 -8.52 -3.68
CA ASP A 175 10.63 -7.36 -2.92
C ASP A 175 10.02 -6.33 -3.90
N ALA A 176 8.75 -6.53 -4.25
CA ALA A 176 8.06 -5.74 -5.27
C ALA A 176 8.10 -4.21 -5.03
N PRO A 177 7.93 -3.71 -3.79
CA PRO A 177 8.07 -2.28 -3.48
C PRO A 177 9.44 -1.67 -3.80
N GLU A 178 10.48 -2.49 -3.89
CA GLU A 178 11.84 -2.05 -4.24
C GLU A 178 12.08 -2.00 -5.75
N TRP A 179 11.10 -2.42 -6.56
CA TRP A 179 11.24 -2.44 -8.01
C TRP A 179 11.11 -1.04 -8.62
N CYS A 180 12.16 -0.62 -9.33
CA CYS A 180 12.31 0.76 -9.80
C CYS A 180 11.47 1.14 -11.04
N PHE A 181 10.65 0.23 -11.60
CA PHE A 181 9.93 0.47 -12.84
C PHE A 181 8.42 0.56 -12.62
N CYS A 182 7.96 1.79 -12.41
CA CYS A 182 6.53 2.15 -12.33
C CYS A 182 6.10 2.93 -13.58
N VAL A 183 4.80 2.90 -13.91
CA VAL A 183 4.25 3.72 -15.00
C VAL A 183 4.22 5.19 -14.57
N SER A 184 4.80 6.08 -15.37
CA SER A 184 4.70 7.53 -15.13
C SER A 184 3.27 8.03 -15.43
N GLN A 185 2.81 9.01 -14.66
CA GLN A 185 1.47 9.60 -14.82
C GLN A 185 1.18 9.97 -16.28
N GLY A 186 0.05 9.50 -16.80
CA GLY A 186 -0.41 9.79 -18.16
C GLY A 186 0.29 9.03 -19.29
N ALA A 187 1.26 8.14 -19.00
CA ALA A 187 1.88 7.30 -20.02
C ALA A 187 0.90 6.25 -20.61
N VAL A 188 -0.12 5.88 -19.84
CA VAL A 188 -1.19 4.97 -20.24
C VAL A 188 -2.53 5.65 -19.94
N LYS A 189 -3.43 5.72 -20.93
CA LYS A 189 -4.70 6.46 -20.83
C LYS A 189 -5.69 5.80 -19.86
N GLU A 190 -5.86 4.50 -20.00
CA GLU A 190 -6.74 3.66 -19.17
C GLU A 190 -5.85 2.74 -18.36
N SER A 191 -5.29 3.28 -17.28
CA SER A 191 -4.25 2.67 -16.45
C SER A 191 -4.79 2.29 -15.07
N VAL A 192 -4.01 1.55 -14.29
CA VAL A 192 -4.33 1.20 -12.89
C VAL A 192 -4.45 2.46 -12.04
N GLU A 193 -3.69 3.52 -12.35
CA GLU A 193 -3.86 4.84 -11.73
C GLU A 193 -5.25 5.43 -12.02
N THR A 194 -5.73 5.36 -13.26
CA THR A 194 -7.07 5.85 -13.63
C THR A 194 -8.16 5.06 -12.90
N PHE A 195 -7.99 3.74 -12.77
CA PHE A 195 -8.89 2.92 -11.97
C PHE A 195 -8.83 3.26 -10.47
N THR A 196 -7.64 3.50 -9.94
CA THR A 196 -7.43 3.89 -8.54
C THR A 196 -8.21 5.16 -8.21
N ARG A 197 -8.24 6.15 -9.12
CA ARG A 197 -9.08 7.35 -8.94
C ARG A 197 -10.57 7.01 -8.85
N LEU A 198 -11.06 6.13 -9.72
CA LEU A 198 -12.45 5.66 -9.69
C LEU A 198 -12.80 4.95 -8.37
N LEU A 199 -11.90 4.10 -7.86
CA LEU A 199 -12.06 3.42 -6.57
C LEU A 199 -12.04 4.42 -5.40
N LEU A 200 -11.12 5.38 -5.40
CA LEU A 200 -11.04 6.43 -4.39
C LEU A 200 -12.27 7.34 -4.39
N ASP A 201 -12.80 7.68 -5.56
CA ASP A 201 -14.02 8.48 -5.68
C ASP A 201 -15.23 7.73 -5.11
N ARG A 202 -15.34 6.43 -5.38
CA ARG A 202 -16.34 5.56 -4.75
C ARG A 202 -16.13 5.48 -3.25
N TYR A 203 -14.91 5.27 -2.77
CA TYR A 203 -14.61 5.22 -1.34
C TYR A 203 -15.06 6.50 -0.64
N ARG A 204 -14.67 7.67 -1.16
CA ARG A 204 -15.03 8.98 -0.61
C ARG A 204 -16.53 9.26 -0.62
N ARG A 205 -17.22 8.90 -1.71
CA ARG A 205 -18.64 9.20 -1.88
C ARG A 205 -19.52 8.21 -1.12
N ASP A 206 -19.21 6.92 -1.19
CA ASP A 206 -20.11 5.84 -0.81
C ASP A 206 -19.72 5.18 0.52
N ILE A 207 -18.41 5.09 0.83
CA ILE A 207 -17.92 4.39 2.05
C ILE A 207 -17.66 5.36 3.19
N VAL A 208 -17.00 6.49 2.95
CA VAL A 208 -16.63 7.45 4.00
C VAL A 208 -17.83 7.92 4.86
N PRO A 209 -19.02 8.22 4.29
CA PRO A 209 -20.18 8.60 5.10
C PRO A 209 -20.68 7.50 6.05
N LEU A 210 -20.36 6.22 5.79
CA LEU A 210 -20.80 5.09 6.60
C LEU A 210 -19.98 4.94 7.89
N PHE A 211 -18.76 5.48 7.95
CA PHE A 211 -17.93 5.40 9.17
C PHE A 211 -18.60 6.07 10.37
N GLN A 212 -19.37 7.13 10.15
CA GLN A 212 -20.14 7.80 11.21
C GLN A 212 -21.24 6.90 11.81
N GLN A 213 -21.56 5.79 11.15
CA GLN A 213 -22.58 4.81 11.53
C GLN A 213 -21.95 3.52 12.07
N GLY A 214 -20.64 3.51 12.35
CA GLY A 214 -19.92 2.33 12.87
C GLY A 214 -19.66 1.27 11.80
N PHE A 215 -19.55 1.65 10.52
CA PHE A 215 -19.25 0.73 9.44
C PHE A 215 -17.89 0.04 9.61
N ASP A 216 -17.88 -1.29 9.60
CA ASP A 216 -16.67 -2.11 9.55
C ASP A 216 -16.11 -2.15 8.12
N TYR A 217 -14.88 -1.67 7.95
CA TYR A 217 -14.21 -1.61 6.67
C TYR A 217 -13.56 -2.94 6.26
N ALA A 218 -13.30 -3.86 7.19
CA ALA A 218 -12.57 -5.10 6.88
C ALA A 218 -13.23 -5.94 5.77
N PRO A 219 -14.57 -6.12 5.73
CA PRO A 219 -15.24 -6.79 4.62
C PRO A 219 -15.07 -6.07 3.27
N GLU A 220 -15.04 -4.74 3.28
CA GLU A 220 -14.87 -3.93 2.07
C GLU A 220 -13.43 -4.00 1.55
N ARG A 221 -12.45 -3.93 2.45
CA ARG A 221 -11.03 -4.19 2.15
C ARG A 221 -10.85 -5.56 1.50
N GLN A 222 -11.50 -6.61 2.02
CA GLN A 222 -11.42 -7.95 1.44
C GLN A 222 -12.02 -8.02 0.04
N LYS A 223 -13.15 -7.33 -0.21
CA LYS A 223 -13.73 -7.24 -1.56
C LYS A 223 -12.81 -6.50 -2.53
N ASN A 224 -12.16 -5.43 -2.08
CA ASN A 224 -11.18 -4.70 -2.90
C ASN A 224 -9.99 -5.59 -3.25
N LEU A 225 -9.42 -6.29 -2.27
CA LEU A 225 -8.32 -7.24 -2.51
C LEU A 225 -8.73 -8.35 -3.50
N GLN A 226 -9.93 -8.89 -3.34
CA GLN A 226 -10.47 -9.90 -4.26
C GLN A 226 -10.63 -9.34 -5.68
N LEU A 227 -11.15 -8.13 -5.82
CA LEU A 227 -11.28 -7.43 -7.11
C LEU A 227 -9.92 -7.29 -7.81
N PHE A 228 -8.87 -6.83 -7.11
CA PHE A 228 -7.52 -6.74 -7.69
C PHE A 228 -6.98 -8.11 -8.07
N THR A 229 -7.19 -9.13 -7.23
CA THR A 229 -6.72 -10.50 -7.50
C THR A 229 -7.38 -11.08 -8.75
N ASP A 230 -8.70 -10.95 -8.86
CA ASP A 230 -9.48 -11.42 -9.99
C ASP A 230 -9.14 -10.67 -11.27
N ALA A 231 -9.00 -9.35 -11.20
CA ALA A 231 -8.65 -8.52 -12.34
C ALA A 231 -7.26 -8.88 -12.87
N LEU A 232 -6.28 -9.07 -11.99
CA LEU A 232 -4.91 -9.44 -12.36
C LEU A 232 -4.85 -10.85 -12.95
N ARG A 233 -5.65 -11.79 -12.43
CA ARG A 233 -5.83 -13.14 -13.00
C ARG A 233 -6.41 -13.09 -14.41
N ILE A 234 -7.49 -12.34 -14.61
CA ILE A 234 -8.12 -12.17 -15.94
C ILE A 234 -7.12 -11.54 -16.91
N ALA A 235 -6.45 -10.46 -16.49
CA ALA A 235 -5.44 -9.79 -17.29
C ALA A 235 -4.30 -10.75 -17.68
N LYS A 236 -3.76 -11.54 -16.75
CA LYS A 236 -2.73 -12.54 -17.06
C LYS A 236 -3.23 -13.54 -18.10
N GLN A 237 -4.46 -14.06 -17.97
CA GLN A 237 -5.02 -15.00 -18.95
C GLN A 237 -5.12 -14.38 -20.35
N GLU A 238 -5.52 -13.11 -20.46
CA GLU A 238 -5.57 -12.39 -21.73
C GLU A 238 -4.17 -12.15 -22.32
N LEU A 239 -3.21 -11.78 -21.48
CA LEU A 239 -1.81 -11.56 -21.88
C LEU A 239 -1.13 -12.86 -22.33
N VAL A 240 -1.41 -13.99 -21.67
CA VAL A 240 -0.94 -15.32 -22.11
C VAL A 240 -1.52 -15.68 -23.48
N LYS A 241 -2.81 -15.42 -23.73
CA LYS A 241 -3.40 -15.63 -25.07
C LYS A 241 -2.72 -14.76 -26.13
N LYS A 242 -2.30 -13.55 -25.76
CA LYS A 242 -1.69 -12.57 -26.68
C LYS A 242 -0.21 -12.82 -26.96
N TYR A 243 0.57 -13.14 -25.94
CA TYR A 243 2.04 -13.20 -26.00
C TYR A 243 2.60 -14.61 -25.76
N GLY A 244 1.76 -15.56 -25.35
CA GLY A 244 2.12 -16.96 -25.22
C GLY A 244 2.94 -17.29 -23.98
N LYS A 245 3.77 -18.32 -24.12
CA LYS A 245 4.48 -19.00 -23.02
C LYS A 245 5.37 -18.06 -22.18
N GLU A 246 5.92 -17.03 -22.80
CA GLU A 246 6.76 -16.04 -22.11
C GLU A 246 6.03 -15.43 -20.90
N ILE A 247 4.76 -15.05 -21.08
CA ILE A 247 3.96 -14.45 -19.99
C ILE A 247 3.44 -15.51 -19.02
N GLU A 248 3.19 -16.72 -19.53
CA GLU A 248 2.73 -17.83 -18.71
C GLU A 248 3.76 -18.16 -17.62
N GLU A 249 5.04 -18.14 -17.98
CA GLU A 249 6.20 -18.40 -17.12
C GLU A 249 6.52 -17.26 -16.14
N MET A 250 6.04 -16.03 -16.36
CA MET A 250 6.23 -14.91 -15.42
C MET A 250 5.40 -15.08 -14.15
N ALA A 251 5.89 -14.56 -13.02
CA ALA A 251 5.12 -14.49 -11.78
C ALA A 251 4.27 -13.20 -11.74
N PHE A 252 2.96 -13.34 -11.51
CA PHE A 252 2.05 -12.21 -11.29
C PHE A 252 1.47 -12.28 -9.88
N TYR A 253 1.53 -11.20 -9.11
CA TYR A 253 1.05 -11.22 -7.73
C TYR A 253 0.69 -9.81 -7.22
N ILE A 254 0.05 -9.77 -6.05
CA ILE A 254 -0.24 -8.55 -5.31
C ILE A 254 0.74 -8.46 -4.14
N SER A 255 1.34 -7.29 -3.94
CA SER A 255 2.14 -6.98 -2.76
C SER A 255 1.45 -5.90 -1.93
N ILE A 256 1.33 -6.15 -0.63
CA ILE A 256 1.01 -5.13 0.36
C ILE A 256 2.18 -5.14 1.34
N PRO A 257 2.94 -4.04 1.47
CA PRO A 257 4.12 -4.01 2.34
C PRO A 257 3.81 -4.46 3.76
N GLY A 258 4.45 -5.54 4.20
CA GLY A 258 4.24 -6.13 5.52
C GLY A 258 3.19 -7.24 5.60
N GLU A 259 2.54 -7.62 4.48
CA GLU A 259 1.55 -8.70 4.43
C GLU A 259 1.96 -9.84 3.46
N PRO A 260 2.96 -10.67 3.82
CA PRO A 260 3.48 -11.71 2.91
C PRO A 260 2.46 -12.82 2.61
N ILE A 261 1.43 -12.98 3.46
CA ILE A 261 0.30 -13.89 3.21
C ILE A 261 -0.52 -13.45 1.99
N VAL A 262 -0.65 -12.14 1.76
CA VAL A 262 -1.35 -11.60 0.58
C VAL A 262 -0.57 -11.92 -0.69
N GLU A 263 0.76 -11.79 -0.65
CA GLU A 263 1.66 -12.14 -1.74
C GLU A 263 1.56 -13.62 -2.10
N LYS A 264 1.65 -14.49 -1.09
CA LYS A 264 1.49 -15.94 -1.25
C LYS A 264 0.14 -16.31 -1.89
N ASN A 265 -0.95 -15.82 -1.31
CA ASN A 265 -2.29 -16.22 -1.73
C ASN A 265 -2.62 -15.68 -3.13
N SER A 266 -2.26 -14.43 -3.42
CA SER A 266 -2.49 -13.85 -4.75
C SER A 266 -1.64 -14.56 -5.81
N ALA A 267 -0.37 -14.86 -5.54
CA ALA A 267 0.50 -15.60 -6.46
C ALA A 267 -0.09 -16.98 -6.80
N LEU A 268 -0.59 -17.71 -5.80
CA LEU A 268 -1.24 -19.01 -6.02
C LEU A 268 -2.56 -18.89 -6.79
N ALA A 269 -3.33 -17.83 -6.57
CA ALA A 269 -4.63 -17.63 -7.23
C ALA A 269 -4.51 -17.19 -8.69
N ILE A 270 -3.45 -16.45 -9.04
CA ILE A 270 -3.30 -15.79 -10.34
C ILE A 270 -2.57 -16.64 -11.37
N ASN A 271 -1.57 -17.41 -10.93
CA ASN A 271 -0.63 -18.10 -11.82
C ASN A 271 -1.00 -19.57 -12.05
N SER A 272 -0.48 -20.16 -13.12
CA SER A 272 -0.61 -21.59 -13.38
C SER A 272 0.15 -22.43 -12.35
N GLU A 273 -0.39 -23.59 -12.03
CA GLU A 273 0.27 -24.56 -11.16
C GLU A 273 1.62 -25.01 -11.76
N GLY A 274 2.64 -25.14 -10.91
CA GLY A 274 3.98 -25.54 -11.34
C GLY A 274 4.82 -24.42 -11.98
N ASN A 275 4.34 -23.17 -12.02
CA ASN A 275 5.13 -22.04 -12.46
C ASN A 275 6.40 -21.90 -11.60
N THR A 276 7.58 -22.00 -12.23
CA THR A 276 8.88 -21.98 -11.53
C THR A 276 9.17 -20.64 -10.86
N LYS A 277 8.78 -19.52 -11.49
CA LYS A 277 8.96 -18.18 -10.91
C LYS A 277 8.06 -17.95 -9.70
N VAL A 278 6.86 -18.50 -9.71
CA VAL A 278 6.01 -18.51 -8.52
C VAL A 278 6.63 -19.33 -7.40
N LYS A 279 7.23 -20.49 -7.70
CA LYS A 279 7.95 -21.26 -6.68
C LYS A 279 9.11 -20.48 -6.06
N GLU A 280 9.93 -19.82 -6.90
CA GLU A 280 11.01 -18.95 -6.42
C GLU A 280 10.50 -17.80 -5.53
N LEU A 281 9.39 -17.16 -5.91
CA LEU A 281 8.71 -16.16 -5.08
C LEU A 281 8.30 -16.76 -3.74
N LEU A 282 7.56 -17.88 -3.74
CA LEU A 282 7.07 -18.52 -2.53
C LEU A 282 8.20 -18.95 -1.58
N ASP A 283 9.31 -19.46 -2.12
CA ASP A 283 10.49 -19.85 -1.34
C ASP A 283 11.19 -18.63 -0.69
N SER A 284 10.99 -17.42 -1.23
CA SER A 284 11.54 -16.17 -0.70
C SER A 284 10.68 -15.53 0.39
N LEU A 285 9.37 -15.85 0.41
CA LEU A 285 8.46 -15.40 1.46
C LEU A 285 8.76 -16.24 2.70
N TYR A 286 9.44 -15.65 3.70
CA TYR A 286 9.72 -16.27 4.99
C TYR A 286 8.43 -16.47 5.81
N ILE A 287 7.55 -17.36 5.35
CA ILE A 287 6.26 -17.72 5.98
C ILE A 287 6.26 -19.19 6.39
#